data_AF-A0A3M3YSJ5-F1
#
_entry.id   AF-A0A3M3YSJ5-F1
#
_cell.length_a   1.000
_cell.length_b   1.000
_cell.length_c   1.000
_cell.angle_alpha   90.00
_cell.angle_beta   90.00
_cell.angle_gamma   90.00
#
_symmetry.space_group_name_H-M   'P 1'
#
loop_
_entity.id
_entity.type
_entity.pdbx_description
1 polymer ?
#
loop_
_entity_poly.entity_id
_entity_poly.type
_entity_poly.pdbx_seq_one_letter_code
_entity_poly.pdbx_strand_id
1 'polypeptide(L)'
;MNPLFRISPLAFAITLALLPEAHAVDYVLTNGQDTFNSDRVIDGAIDVNATDGNTSTLTINSGATVTSEGGRIVGQASRTGVNMAQANVVVEGAGSRWVVPRTSFVLGNTIVVGGVGQGDLTVRNGGQVSVRDLDLGDVSGARSNAFSNATLSVSGQNSLVDAVNIEAGGVFVYRSSITANEGARINSQQIDIDSVVRLSGTGTRWDNSGSFVNRNDLTLENGAVLTSNDLRLGSAVINRSNQVNVNGQGTRLDVQALTVGTGVVR
;
A
#
# COMPACT_ATOMS: atom_id res chain seq x y z
N MET A 1 -45.08 44.04 -20.03
CA MET A 1 -45.59 42.88 -19.27
C MET A 1 -44.73 41.67 -19.62
N ASN A 2 -44.33 40.94 -18.58
CA ASN A 2 -43.24 39.97 -18.44
C ASN A 2 -43.01 38.95 -19.58
N PRO A 3 -41.74 38.59 -19.87
CA PRO A 3 -41.42 37.30 -20.45
C PRO A 3 -41.51 36.21 -19.38
N LEU A 4 -42.37 35.22 -19.61
CA LEU A 4 -42.49 33.99 -18.81
C LEU A 4 -41.32 33.06 -19.18
N PHE A 5 -40.33 33.00 -18.29
CA PHE A 5 -39.33 31.93 -18.30
C PHE A 5 -40.02 30.58 -18.06
N ARG A 6 -39.98 29.68 -19.05
CA ARG A 6 -40.22 28.25 -18.84
C ARG A 6 -38.99 27.66 -18.20
N ILE A 7 -39.03 27.45 -16.88
CA ILE A 7 -38.10 26.59 -16.18
C ILE A 7 -38.82 25.27 -15.99
N SER A 8 -38.46 24.25 -16.75
CA SER A 8 -38.90 22.88 -16.52
C SER A 8 -38.24 22.39 -15.22
N PRO A 9 -38.99 21.93 -14.20
CA PRO A 9 -38.37 21.17 -13.14
C PRO A 9 -38.21 19.73 -13.64
N LEU A 10 -37.01 19.39 -14.13
CA LEU A 10 -36.58 17.99 -14.07
C LEU A 10 -36.43 17.67 -12.58
N ALA A 11 -37.47 17.08 -11.99
CA ALA A 11 -37.37 16.44 -10.70
C ALA A 11 -36.45 15.23 -10.85
N PHE A 12 -35.18 15.41 -10.50
CA PHE A 12 -34.29 14.29 -10.21
C PHE A 12 -34.85 13.62 -8.96
N ALA A 13 -35.59 12.52 -9.15
CA ALA A 13 -35.93 11.63 -8.06
C ALA A 13 -34.63 10.92 -7.63
N ILE A 14 -33.94 11.49 -6.64
CA ILE A 14 -32.97 10.75 -5.85
C ILE A 14 -33.81 9.78 -5.03
N THR A 15 -33.93 8.53 -5.49
CA THR A 15 -34.33 7.43 -4.61
C THR A 15 -33.24 7.31 -3.56
N LEU A 16 -33.45 7.99 -2.44
CA LEU A 16 -32.77 7.72 -1.19
C LEU A 16 -33.29 6.34 -0.76
N ALA A 17 -32.60 5.29 -1.18
CA ALA A 17 -32.77 4.00 -0.53
C ALA A 17 -32.41 4.26 0.94
N LEU A 18 -33.40 4.18 1.83
CA LEU A 18 -33.14 4.04 3.26
C LEU A 18 -32.35 2.74 3.39
N LEU A 19 -31.02 2.86 3.44
CA LEU A 19 -30.16 1.82 3.92
C LEU A 19 -30.58 1.54 5.37
N PRO A 20 -30.82 0.28 5.76
CA PRO A 20 -30.93 -0.03 7.18
C PRO A 20 -29.64 0.46 7.85
N GLU A 21 -29.77 1.17 8.96
CA GLU A 21 -28.62 1.52 9.82
C GLU A 21 -27.93 0.21 10.25
N ALA A 22 -26.89 -0.15 9.52
CA ALA A 22 -25.92 -1.16 9.90
C ALA A 22 -24.66 -0.40 10.34
N HIS A 23 -24.30 -0.60 11.61
CA HIS A 23 -23.08 -0.10 12.21
C HIS A 23 -21.86 -0.56 11.39
N ALA A 24 -20.77 0.22 11.37
CA ALA A 24 -19.48 -0.16 10.79
C ALA A 24 -19.06 -1.55 11.32
N VAL A 25 -19.13 -2.58 10.47
CA VAL A 25 -18.63 -3.91 10.81
C VAL A 25 -17.34 -4.11 10.03
N ASP A 26 -16.23 -4.03 10.74
CA ASP A 26 -14.94 -4.49 10.24
C ASP A 26 -15.03 -5.97 9.84
N TYR A 27 -14.42 -6.33 8.72
CA TYR A 27 -14.18 -7.73 8.41
C TYR A 27 -12.90 -8.17 9.13
N VAL A 28 -12.99 -9.17 10.00
CA VAL A 28 -11.86 -9.66 10.78
C VAL A 28 -11.56 -11.13 10.44
N LEU A 29 -10.34 -11.40 9.97
CA LEU A 29 -9.81 -12.74 9.73
C LEU A 29 -8.60 -13.00 10.64
N THR A 30 -8.77 -13.88 11.63
CA THR A 30 -7.71 -14.23 12.58
C THR A 30 -7.31 -15.70 12.43
N ASN A 31 -6.02 -15.96 12.17
CA ASN A 31 -5.45 -17.32 12.05
C ASN A 31 -6.20 -18.22 11.05
N GLY A 32 -6.63 -17.65 9.91
CA GLY A 32 -7.48 -18.35 8.95
C GLY A 32 -7.12 -18.05 7.51
N GLN A 33 -7.86 -18.68 6.60
CA GLN A 33 -7.78 -18.39 5.17
C GLN A 33 -9.19 -18.08 4.67
N ASP A 34 -9.33 -17.01 3.90
CA ASP A 34 -10.57 -16.68 3.20
C ASP A 34 -10.29 -16.18 1.78
N THR A 35 -11.29 -16.28 0.92
CA THR A 35 -11.21 -15.85 -0.47
C THR A 35 -12.46 -15.07 -0.86
N PHE A 36 -12.24 -13.84 -1.31
CA PHE A 36 -13.26 -13.00 -1.94
C PHE A 36 -13.15 -13.16 -3.45
N ASN A 37 -14.08 -13.94 -4.02
CA ASN A 37 -14.19 -14.23 -5.45
C ASN A 37 -15.40 -13.56 -6.12
N SER A 38 -16.06 -12.65 -5.40
CA SER A 38 -17.19 -11.84 -5.85
C SER A 38 -17.11 -10.47 -5.20
N ASP A 39 -17.77 -9.49 -5.79
CA ASP A 39 -17.74 -8.11 -5.29
C ASP A 39 -18.25 -8.02 -3.85
N ARG A 40 -17.57 -7.22 -3.04
CA ARG A 40 -17.93 -6.98 -1.64
C ARG A 40 -17.77 -5.51 -1.28
N VAL A 41 -18.69 -5.04 -0.45
CA VAL A 41 -18.57 -3.76 0.26
C VAL A 41 -18.51 -4.09 1.74
N ILE A 42 -17.43 -3.66 2.39
CA ILE A 42 -17.22 -3.74 3.82
C ILE A 42 -17.35 -2.32 4.35
N ASP A 43 -18.36 -2.09 5.19
CA ASP A 43 -18.64 -0.75 5.76
C ASP A 43 -17.61 -0.33 6.83
N GLY A 44 -16.64 -1.19 7.14
CA GLY A 44 -15.49 -0.92 8.00
C GLY A 44 -14.16 -1.31 7.36
N ALA A 45 -13.14 -1.56 8.19
CA ALA A 45 -11.83 -2.01 7.74
C ALA A 45 -11.79 -3.52 7.45
N ILE A 46 -10.80 -3.94 6.65
CA ILE A 46 -10.42 -5.35 6.50
C ILE A 46 -9.20 -5.62 7.39
N ASP A 47 -9.40 -6.38 8.45
CA ASP A 47 -8.39 -6.73 9.45
C ASP A 47 -7.97 -8.19 9.32
N VAL A 48 -6.79 -8.42 8.75
CA VAL A 48 -6.17 -9.74 8.66
C VAL A 48 -5.11 -9.85 9.75
N ASN A 49 -5.40 -10.68 10.76
CA ASN A 49 -4.58 -10.86 11.94
C ASN A 49 -4.02 -12.27 12.02
N ALA A 50 -2.78 -12.42 12.48
CA ALA A 50 -2.22 -13.71 12.85
C ALA A 50 -1.58 -13.66 14.23
N THR A 51 -1.64 -14.73 15.01
CA THR A 51 -1.06 -14.84 16.35
C THR A 51 -0.43 -16.21 16.58
N ASP A 52 0.43 -16.31 17.60
CA ASP A 52 0.91 -17.58 18.15
C ASP A 52 1.63 -18.50 17.14
N GLY A 53 2.32 -17.90 16.17
CA GLY A 53 3.04 -18.63 15.11
C GLY A 53 2.17 -19.08 13.94
N ASN A 54 0.89 -18.72 13.93
CA ASN A 54 -0.01 -19.04 12.83
C ASN A 54 0.19 -18.08 11.65
N THR A 55 -0.44 -18.44 10.54
CA THR A 55 -0.58 -17.58 9.37
C THR A 55 -2.05 -17.24 9.14
N SER A 56 -2.33 -16.02 8.71
CA SER A 56 -3.65 -15.60 8.25
C SER A 56 -3.55 -15.05 6.84
N THR A 57 -4.44 -15.43 5.93
CA THR A 57 -4.37 -15.03 4.51
C THR A 57 -5.75 -14.74 3.96
N LEU A 58 -5.94 -13.52 3.47
CA LEU A 58 -7.09 -13.15 2.66
C LEU A 58 -6.67 -13.03 1.19
N THR A 59 -7.40 -13.71 0.31
CA THR A 59 -7.19 -13.60 -1.14
C THR A 59 -8.38 -12.90 -1.79
N ILE A 60 -8.13 -11.86 -2.57
CA ILE A 60 -9.12 -11.19 -3.43
C ILE A 60 -8.78 -11.57 -4.87
N ASN A 61 -9.67 -12.32 -5.51
CA ASN A 61 -9.37 -12.89 -6.83
C ASN A 61 -10.61 -12.98 -7.73
N SER A 62 -10.44 -13.67 -8.88
CA SER A 62 -11.53 -13.98 -9.79
C SER A 62 -12.28 -12.75 -10.34
N GLY A 63 -11.61 -11.60 -10.42
CA GLY A 63 -12.21 -10.36 -10.90
C GLY A 63 -13.03 -9.60 -9.83
N ALA A 64 -13.00 -10.03 -8.58
CA ALA A 64 -13.74 -9.41 -7.49
C ALA A 64 -13.25 -7.99 -7.19
N THR A 65 -14.17 -7.04 -7.04
CA THR A 65 -13.91 -5.72 -6.49
C THR A 65 -14.38 -5.65 -5.04
N VAL A 66 -13.43 -5.45 -4.13
CA VAL A 66 -13.67 -5.34 -2.70
C VAL A 66 -13.43 -3.91 -2.28
N THR A 67 -14.44 -3.27 -1.69
CA THR A 67 -14.33 -1.92 -1.14
C THR A 67 -14.38 -1.96 0.38
N SER A 68 -13.47 -1.27 1.06
CA SER A 68 -13.46 -1.13 2.52
C SER A 68 -13.09 0.29 2.95
N GLU A 69 -13.38 0.66 4.19
CA GLU A 69 -12.94 1.94 4.75
C GLU A 69 -11.45 1.97 5.05
N GLY A 70 -10.77 0.82 5.08
CA GLY A 70 -9.33 0.71 5.32
C GLY A 70 -8.89 -0.74 5.44
N GLY A 71 -7.71 -0.96 5.99
CA GLY A 71 -7.30 -2.31 6.37
C GLY A 71 -6.06 -2.38 7.24
N ARG A 72 -5.89 -3.53 7.86
CA ARG A 72 -4.75 -3.86 8.72
C ARG A 72 -4.30 -5.29 8.44
N ILE A 73 -3.01 -5.46 8.16
CA ILE A 73 -2.40 -6.76 7.86
C ILE A 73 -1.28 -6.99 8.87
N VAL A 74 -1.58 -7.66 9.98
CA VAL A 74 -0.64 -7.77 11.11
C VAL A 74 -0.62 -9.16 11.74
N GLY A 75 0.50 -9.85 11.60
CA GLY A 75 0.88 -11.04 12.34
C GLY A 75 1.66 -10.68 13.59
N GLN A 76 1.09 -10.87 14.76
CA GLN A 76 1.74 -10.59 16.03
C GLN A 76 2.54 -11.81 16.51
N ALA A 77 3.80 -11.58 16.86
CA ALA A 77 4.60 -12.58 17.54
C ALA A 77 3.90 -13.05 18.84
N SER A 78 4.10 -14.31 19.21
CA SER A 78 3.69 -14.77 20.54
C SER A 78 4.31 -13.89 21.63
N ARG A 79 3.69 -13.85 22.82
CA ARG A 79 4.25 -13.12 23.98
C ARG A 79 5.67 -13.54 24.36
N THR A 80 6.10 -14.73 23.93
CA THR A 80 7.45 -15.28 24.17
C THR A 80 8.45 -14.93 23.06
N GLY A 81 8.01 -14.34 21.93
CA GLY A 81 8.86 -13.96 20.80
C GLY A 81 9.42 -15.13 19.98
N VAL A 82 9.04 -16.37 20.30
CA VAL A 82 9.59 -17.57 19.66
C VAL A 82 8.78 -17.97 18.41
N ASN A 83 7.48 -17.67 18.40
CA ASN A 83 6.57 -18.06 17.34
C ASN A 83 6.10 -16.82 16.57
N MET A 84 6.76 -16.58 15.45
CA MET A 84 6.50 -15.47 14.55
C MET A 84 5.24 -15.74 13.73
N ALA A 85 4.18 -14.96 13.94
CA ALA A 85 2.95 -15.06 13.15
C ALA A 85 2.99 -14.12 11.93
N GLN A 86 2.32 -14.49 10.84
CA GLN A 86 2.34 -13.75 9.57
C GLN A 86 0.92 -13.51 9.07
N ALA A 87 0.60 -12.27 8.71
CA ALA A 87 -0.65 -11.92 8.04
C ALA A 87 -0.38 -11.56 6.58
N ASN A 88 -1.24 -12.00 5.67
CA ASN A 88 -1.07 -11.78 4.24
C ASN A 88 -2.39 -11.33 3.60
N VAL A 89 -2.31 -10.36 2.70
CA VAL A 89 -3.37 -10.09 1.72
C VAL A 89 -2.79 -10.28 0.33
N VAL A 90 -3.51 -11.04 -0.50
CA VAL A 90 -3.17 -11.25 -1.91
C VAL A 90 -4.31 -10.71 -2.78
N VAL A 91 -4.01 -9.73 -3.64
CA VAL A 91 -4.93 -9.28 -4.68
C VAL A 91 -4.42 -9.78 -6.01
N GLU A 92 -5.13 -10.72 -6.63
CA GLU A 92 -4.62 -11.41 -7.81
C GLU A 92 -5.64 -11.69 -8.90
N GLY A 93 -5.13 -11.70 -10.14
CA GLY A 93 -5.93 -11.96 -11.33
C GLY A 93 -6.49 -10.67 -11.93
N ALA A 94 -6.66 -10.70 -13.25
CA ALA A 94 -7.19 -9.58 -14.00
C ALA A 94 -8.57 -9.16 -13.47
N GLY A 95 -8.73 -7.87 -13.20
CA GLY A 95 -9.99 -7.29 -12.73
C GLY A 95 -10.20 -7.38 -11.22
N SER A 96 -9.38 -8.12 -10.48
CA SER A 96 -9.46 -8.19 -9.02
C SER A 96 -8.93 -6.92 -8.39
N ARG A 97 -9.68 -6.31 -7.49
CA ARG A 97 -9.34 -5.03 -6.88
C ARG A 97 -9.64 -4.98 -5.39
N TRP A 98 -8.73 -4.38 -4.64
CA TRP A 98 -9.05 -3.84 -3.33
C TRP A 98 -9.03 -2.31 -3.40
N VAL A 99 -10.18 -1.70 -3.14
CA VAL A 99 -10.37 -0.26 -3.18
C VAL A 99 -10.66 0.24 -1.77
N VAL A 100 -9.81 1.12 -1.29
CA VAL A 100 -10.04 1.93 -0.11
C VAL A 100 -10.29 3.36 -0.60
N PRO A 101 -11.54 3.86 -0.59
CA PRO A 101 -11.89 5.17 -1.14
C PRO A 101 -11.02 6.29 -0.57
N ARG A 102 -10.76 7.34 -1.37
CA ARG A 102 -9.92 8.48 -0.95
C ARG A 102 -10.77 9.59 -0.34
N THR A 103 -11.51 9.29 0.72
CA THR A 103 -12.36 10.29 1.38
C THR A 103 -11.55 11.24 2.26
N SER A 104 -12.18 12.28 2.81
CA SER A 104 -11.55 13.30 3.65
C SER A 104 -11.59 12.98 5.15
N PHE A 105 -12.02 11.78 5.56
CA PHE A 105 -12.13 11.44 6.98
C PHE A 105 -10.79 11.02 7.58
N VAL A 106 -10.57 11.43 8.83
CA VAL A 106 -9.32 11.28 9.63
C VAL A 106 -9.16 9.84 10.18
N LEU A 107 -10.15 8.98 9.96
CA LEU A 107 -10.16 7.54 10.26
C LEU A 107 -10.79 6.84 9.05
N GLY A 108 -10.15 5.77 8.57
CA GLY A 108 -10.39 5.22 7.25
C GLY A 108 -9.53 5.90 6.18
N ASN A 109 -9.37 5.27 5.03
CA ASN A 109 -8.48 5.59 3.90
C ASN A 109 -7.05 5.03 3.97
N THR A 110 -6.71 4.28 5.03
CA THR A 110 -5.37 3.72 5.24
C THR A 110 -5.38 2.20 5.17
N ILE A 111 -4.36 1.64 4.52
CA ILE A 111 -3.98 0.23 4.69
C ILE A 111 -2.66 0.20 5.46
N VAL A 112 -2.66 -0.48 6.60
CA VAL A 112 -1.46 -0.71 7.42
C VAL A 112 -0.95 -2.13 7.18
N VAL A 113 0.32 -2.25 6.80
CA VAL A 113 1.01 -3.51 6.56
C VAL A 113 2.12 -3.70 7.60
N GLY A 114 2.11 -4.82 8.30
CA GLY A 114 3.09 -5.14 9.34
C GLY A 114 2.81 -4.45 10.67
N GLY A 115 2.61 -3.12 10.70
CA GLY A 115 2.35 -2.41 11.94
C GLY A 115 3.44 -2.69 12.99
N VAL A 116 3.01 -3.29 14.11
CA VAL A 116 3.88 -3.73 15.22
C VAL A 116 4.34 -5.19 15.10
N GLY A 117 3.94 -5.88 14.04
CA GLY A 117 4.21 -7.30 13.76
C GLY A 117 4.65 -7.51 12.31
N GLN A 118 4.24 -8.63 11.70
CA GLN A 118 4.62 -9.00 10.33
C GLN A 118 3.43 -9.00 9.39
N GLY A 119 3.58 -8.36 8.23
CA GLY A 119 2.51 -8.28 7.24
C GLY A 119 3.04 -8.19 5.82
N ASP A 120 2.34 -8.87 4.91
CA ASP A 120 2.63 -8.84 3.49
C ASP A 120 1.38 -8.42 2.70
N LEU A 121 1.56 -7.43 1.82
CA LEU A 121 0.60 -7.09 0.77
C LEU A 121 1.18 -7.50 -0.58
N THR A 122 0.53 -8.45 -1.22
CA THR A 122 0.92 -8.95 -2.55
C THR A 122 -0.13 -8.59 -3.58
N VAL A 123 0.30 -7.93 -4.66
CA VAL A 123 -0.55 -7.54 -5.79
C VAL A 123 0.04 -8.13 -7.06
N ARG A 124 -0.63 -9.11 -7.66
CA ARG A 124 -0.03 -9.88 -8.76
C ARG A 124 -0.99 -10.25 -9.87
N ASN A 125 -0.45 -10.67 -11.01
CA ASN A 125 -1.21 -11.25 -12.11
C ASN A 125 -2.38 -10.36 -12.59
N GLY A 126 -2.20 -9.03 -12.61
CA GLY A 126 -3.23 -8.06 -13.01
C GLY A 126 -4.14 -7.57 -11.89
N GLY A 127 -3.90 -7.98 -10.64
CA GLY A 127 -4.61 -7.48 -9.46
C GLY A 127 -4.27 -6.01 -9.17
N GLN A 128 -5.15 -5.30 -8.48
CA GLN A 128 -4.98 -3.86 -8.24
C GLN A 128 -5.35 -3.46 -6.81
N VAL A 129 -4.58 -2.56 -6.22
CA VAL A 129 -4.90 -1.92 -4.93
C VAL A 129 -4.93 -0.41 -5.14
N SER A 130 -6.01 0.23 -4.70
CA SER A 130 -6.12 1.69 -4.68
C SER A 130 -6.44 2.15 -3.27
N VAL A 131 -5.62 3.05 -2.74
CA VAL A 131 -5.73 3.56 -1.38
C VAL A 131 -5.28 5.01 -1.34
N ARG A 132 -5.62 5.75 -0.27
CA ARG A 132 -5.01 7.05 -0.02
C ARG A 132 -3.66 6.87 0.63
N ASP A 133 -3.63 6.25 1.80
CA ASP A 133 -2.44 6.10 2.63
C ASP A 133 -2.07 4.63 2.75
N LEU A 134 -0.86 4.27 2.31
CA LEU A 134 -0.29 2.93 2.51
C LEU A 134 0.85 3.05 3.52
N ASP A 135 0.63 2.52 4.72
CA ASP A 135 1.60 2.53 5.82
C ASP A 135 2.27 1.15 5.93
N LEU A 136 3.56 1.09 5.62
CA LEU A 136 4.39 -0.11 5.75
C LEU A 136 5.16 -0.06 7.08
N GLY A 137 4.42 -0.19 8.18
CA GLY A 137 4.97 -0.22 9.52
C GLY A 137 4.02 0.42 10.54
N ASP A 138 4.60 0.85 11.66
CA ASP A 138 3.93 1.72 12.64
C ASP A 138 4.68 3.06 12.61
N VAL A 139 4.56 3.79 11.49
CA VAL A 139 5.35 5.00 11.19
C VAL A 139 5.18 6.08 12.26
N SER A 140 4.01 6.07 12.91
CA SER A 140 3.62 7.03 13.96
C SER A 140 3.71 6.48 15.39
N GLY A 141 4.06 5.20 15.58
CA GLY A 141 3.94 4.54 16.87
C GLY A 141 5.26 4.05 17.46
N ALA A 142 5.33 4.09 18.79
CA ALA A 142 6.49 3.65 19.57
C ALA A 142 6.55 2.12 19.78
N ARG A 143 5.72 1.35 19.07
CA ARG A 143 5.45 -0.07 19.39
C ARG A 143 6.10 -1.07 18.44
N SER A 144 6.74 -0.63 17.35
CA SER A 144 7.56 -1.52 16.53
C SER A 144 8.70 -2.14 17.36
N ASN A 145 9.17 -3.31 16.95
CA ASN A 145 10.23 -4.04 17.64
C ASN A 145 11.07 -4.85 16.64
N ALA A 146 12.08 -5.58 17.14
CA ALA A 146 13.01 -6.36 16.32
C ALA A 146 12.35 -7.45 15.45
N PHE A 147 11.07 -7.74 15.67
CA PHE A 147 10.28 -8.73 14.94
C PHE A 147 9.28 -8.10 13.96
N SER A 148 9.23 -6.77 13.87
CA SER A 148 8.33 -6.06 12.96
C SER A 148 8.84 -6.10 11.52
N ASN A 149 8.00 -6.55 10.59
CA ASN A 149 8.31 -6.66 9.16
C ASN A 149 7.11 -6.22 8.30
N ALA A 150 7.35 -5.42 7.27
CA ALA A 150 6.33 -4.99 6.32
C ALA A 150 6.82 -5.18 4.89
N THR A 151 6.09 -5.96 4.09
CA THR A 151 6.45 -6.22 2.69
C THR A 151 5.33 -5.80 1.75
N LEU A 152 5.69 -5.02 0.73
CA LEU A 152 4.88 -4.76 -0.44
C LEU A 152 5.50 -5.45 -1.66
N SER A 153 4.75 -6.32 -2.32
CA SER A 153 5.17 -7.02 -3.55
C SER A 153 4.17 -6.79 -4.66
N VAL A 154 4.60 -6.20 -5.77
CA VAL A 154 3.77 -5.93 -6.96
C VAL A 154 4.38 -6.62 -8.17
N SER A 155 3.72 -7.61 -8.76
CA SER A 155 4.31 -8.41 -9.83
C SER A 155 3.38 -8.69 -11.01
N GLY A 156 3.95 -8.70 -12.21
CA GLY A 156 3.24 -9.06 -13.43
C GLY A 156 2.56 -7.88 -14.12
N GLN A 157 2.29 -8.06 -15.41
CA GLN A 157 1.66 -7.04 -16.24
C GLN A 157 0.28 -6.66 -15.70
N ASN A 158 -0.03 -5.36 -15.76
CA ASN A 158 -1.28 -4.75 -15.29
C ASN A 158 -1.53 -4.84 -13.78
N SER A 159 -0.59 -5.39 -13.00
CA SER A 159 -0.64 -5.28 -11.54
C SER A 159 -0.34 -3.85 -11.12
N LEU A 160 -1.17 -3.29 -10.25
CA LEU A 160 -1.11 -1.87 -9.90
C LEU A 160 -1.28 -1.66 -8.40
N VAL A 161 -0.41 -0.86 -7.81
CA VAL A 161 -0.69 -0.18 -6.54
C VAL A 161 -0.79 1.31 -6.82
N ASP A 162 -1.93 1.90 -6.52
CA ASP A 162 -2.21 3.33 -6.70
C ASP A 162 -2.52 3.98 -5.34
N ALA A 163 -1.46 4.49 -4.69
CA ALA A 163 -1.50 5.05 -3.35
C ALA A 163 -1.10 6.53 -3.39
N VAL A 164 -1.83 7.43 -2.73
CA VAL A 164 -1.44 8.85 -2.69
C VAL A 164 -0.15 9.01 -1.87
N ASN A 165 -0.16 8.45 -0.66
CA ASN A 165 0.95 8.47 0.28
C ASN A 165 1.45 7.05 0.51
N ILE A 166 2.77 6.84 0.48
CA ILE A 166 3.39 5.61 0.98
C ILE A 166 4.41 5.99 2.04
N GLU A 167 4.18 5.52 3.25
CA GLU A 167 5.04 5.78 4.39
C GLU A 167 5.59 4.46 4.90
N ALA A 168 6.84 4.48 5.32
CA ALA A 168 7.49 3.32 5.92
C ALA A 168 8.60 3.76 6.86
N GLY A 169 8.70 3.10 8.00
CA GLY A 169 9.66 3.45 9.04
C GLY A 169 8.97 3.54 10.41
N GLY A 170 9.58 4.29 11.32
CA GLY A 170 9.23 4.31 12.74
C GLY A 170 10.48 4.13 13.59
N VAL A 171 10.32 4.10 14.92
CA VAL A 171 11.48 3.97 15.84
C VAL A 171 12.16 2.60 15.68
N PHE A 172 11.42 1.55 15.29
CA PHE A 172 11.91 0.16 15.30
C PHE A 172 11.28 -0.77 14.22
N VAL A 173 11.09 -0.34 12.96
CA VAL A 173 10.80 -1.32 11.90
C VAL A 173 12.10 -2.04 11.53
N TYR A 174 12.20 -3.35 11.84
CA TYR A 174 13.43 -4.11 11.56
C TYR A 174 13.66 -4.27 10.06
N ARG A 175 12.60 -4.48 9.29
CA ARG A 175 12.66 -4.66 7.84
C ARG A 175 11.40 -4.13 7.19
N SER A 176 11.55 -3.24 6.23
CA SER A 176 10.50 -2.94 5.25
C SER A 176 11.06 -3.07 3.84
N SER A 177 10.27 -3.66 2.95
CA SER A 177 10.65 -3.87 1.56
C SER A 177 9.51 -3.55 0.60
N ILE A 178 9.89 -2.93 -0.52
CA ILE A 178 8.98 -2.64 -1.62
C ILE A 178 9.61 -3.24 -2.87
N THR A 179 8.94 -4.21 -3.47
CA THR A 179 9.37 -4.85 -4.71
C THR A 179 8.32 -4.67 -5.78
N ALA A 180 8.74 -4.20 -6.96
CA ALA A 180 7.91 -4.25 -8.17
C ALA A 180 8.66 -4.99 -9.28
N ASN A 181 7.99 -5.89 -10.00
CA ASN A 181 8.63 -6.59 -11.10
C ASN A 181 7.67 -7.02 -12.23
N GLU A 182 8.24 -7.55 -13.31
CA GLU A 182 7.51 -8.22 -14.39
C GLU A 182 6.41 -7.36 -15.06
N GLY A 183 6.62 -6.05 -15.18
CA GLY A 183 5.66 -5.13 -15.81
C GLY A 183 4.66 -4.49 -14.85
N ALA A 184 4.84 -4.68 -13.54
CA ALA A 184 4.03 -4.08 -12.49
C ALA A 184 4.17 -2.55 -12.43
N ARG A 185 3.15 -1.89 -11.87
CA ARG A 185 3.13 -0.43 -11.68
C ARG A 185 2.84 -0.03 -10.24
N ILE A 186 3.53 1.01 -9.78
CA ILE A 186 3.22 1.72 -8.54
C ILE A 186 3.03 3.20 -8.91
N ASN A 187 1.91 3.80 -8.50
CA ASN A 187 1.67 5.23 -8.64
C ASN A 187 1.64 5.87 -7.25
N SER A 188 2.26 7.05 -7.12
CA SER A 188 2.19 7.80 -5.87
C SER A 188 2.39 9.32 -5.98
N GLN A 189 2.16 10.03 -4.87
CA GLN A 189 2.37 11.48 -4.76
C GLN A 189 3.40 11.84 -3.69
N GLN A 190 3.23 11.35 -2.45
CA GLN A 190 4.17 11.62 -1.35
C GLN A 190 4.74 10.32 -0.81
N ILE A 191 6.06 10.19 -0.81
CA ILE A 191 6.76 9.02 -0.28
C ILE A 191 7.71 9.45 0.82
N ASP A 192 7.56 8.83 1.97
CA ASP A 192 8.48 8.96 3.10
C ASP A 192 8.82 7.59 3.67
N ILE A 193 9.89 6.97 3.15
CA ILE A 193 10.23 5.57 3.46
C ILE A 193 11.66 5.38 3.95
N ASP A 194 11.82 4.41 4.86
CA ASP A 194 13.08 3.72 5.17
C ASP A 194 12.96 2.23 4.78
N SER A 195 12.76 1.98 3.49
CA SER A 195 12.53 0.64 2.93
C SER A 195 13.55 0.28 1.87
N VAL A 196 13.95 -0.99 1.84
CA VAL A 196 14.70 -1.52 0.69
C VAL A 196 13.77 -1.58 -0.51
N VAL A 197 14.07 -0.79 -1.54
CA VAL A 197 13.28 -0.73 -2.78
C VAL A 197 13.98 -1.47 -3.91
N ARG A 198 13.25 -2.35 -4.60
CA ARG A 198 13.73 -3.04 -5.81
C ARG A 198 12.68 -2.98 -6.92
N LEU A 199 13.02 -2.35 -8.04
CA LEU A 199 12.21 -2.39 -9.25
C LEU A 199 13.00 -3.12 -10.35
N SER A 200 12.41 -4.16 -10.92
CA SER A 200 13.11 -4.97 -11.93
C SER A 200 12.22 -5.39 -13.10
N GLY A 201 12.81 -5.49 -14.29
CA GLY A 201 12.14 -6.05 -15.47
C GLY A 201 11.49 -4.99 -16.36
N THR A 202 11.34 -5.35 -17.63
CA THR A 202 10.83 -4.44 -18.66
C THR A 202 9.36 -4.09 -18.41
N GLY A 203 9.04 -2.80 -18.52
CA GLY A 203 7.69 -2.29 -18.28
C GLY A 203 7.35 -2.08 -16.81
N THR A 204 8.19 -2.55 -15.89
CA THR A 204 8.05 -2.28 -14.45
C THR A 204 8.30 -0.80 -14.19
N ARG A 205 7.38 -0.15 -13.47
CA ARG A 205 7.44 1.29 -13.30
C ARG A 205 6.92 1.76 -11.95
N TRP A 206 7.59 2.76 -11.37
CA TRP A 206 7.03 3.57 -10.30
C TRP A 206 6.93 5.03 -10.77
N ASP A 207 5.70 5.52 -10.85
CA ASP A 207 5.37 6.89 -11.21
C ASP A 207 5.03 7.70 -9.96
N ASN A 208 5.97 8.54 -9.49
CA ASN A 208 5.71 9.49 -8.43
C ASN A 208 5.51 10.91 -9.00
N SER A 209 4.41 11.56 -8.64
CA SER A 209 4.08 12.90 -9.12
C SER A 209 4.43 14.02 -8.13
N GLY A 210 5.23 13.75 -7.09
CA GLY A 210 5.48 14.68 -6.00
C GLY A 210 6.83 14.46 -5.32
N SER A 211 6.82 14.33 -4.00
CA SER A 211 8.05 14.12 -3.23
C SER A 211 8.31 12.64 -3.00
N PHE A 212 9.54 12.23 -3.26
CA PHE A 212 10.02 10.89 -2.98
C PHE A 212 11.23 10.92 -2.05
N VAL A 213 11.08 10.44 -0.82
CA VAL A 213 12.17 10.32 0.15
C VAL A 213 12.42 8.85 0.44
N ASN A 214 13.62 8.36 0.12
CA ASN A 214 14.08 7.03 0.52
C ASN A 214 15.36 7.12 1.34
N ARG A 215 15.31 6.50 2.52
CA ARG A 215 16.41 6.47 3.50
C ARG A 215 17.11 5.12 3.60
N ASN A 216 16.93 4.26 2.61
CA ASN A 216 17.52 2.92 2.51
C ASN A 216 17.97 2.62 1.07
N ASP A 217 18.33 1.37 0.80
CA ASP A 217 18.79 0.93 -0.53
C ASP A 217 17.68 1.07 -1.60
N LEU A 218 18.09 1.52 -2.79
CA LEU A 218 17.25 1.62 -3.98
C LEU A 218 17.93 0.91 -5.15
N THR A 219 17.27 -0.10 -5.71
CA THR A 219 17.75 -0.81 -6.91
C THR A 219 16.73 -0.72 -8.04
N LEU A 220 17.20 -0.28 -9.20
CA LEU A 220 16.49 -0.34 -10.48
C LEU A 220 17.30 -1.21 -11.43
N GLU A 221 16.66 -2.19 -12.05
CA GLU A 221 17.35 -3.11 -12.95
C GLU A 221 16.48 -3.62 -14.11
N ASN A 222 17.14 -4.14 -15.14
CA ASN A 222 16.52 -4.90 -16.22
C ASN A 222 15.34 -4.20 -16.94
N GLY A 223 15.41 -2.89 -17.16
CA GLY A 223 14.38 -2.12 -17.86
C GLY A 223 13.37 -1.42 -16.97
N ALA A 224 13.56 -1.45 -15.65
CA ALA A 224 12.69 -0.78 -14.70
C ALA A 224 12.84 0.75 -14.72
N VAL A 225 11.75 1.47 -14.47
CA VAL A 225 11.74 2.94 -14.47
C VAL A 225 11.17 3.51 -13.19
N LEU A 226 11.87 4.46 -12.57
CA LEU A 226 11.33 5.30 -11.49
C LEU A 226 11.28 6.75 -12.00
N THR A 227 10.10 7.37 -11.95
CA THR A 227 9.96 8.82 -12.12
C THR A 227 9.58 9.51 -10.82
N SER A 228 10.10 10.73 -10.63
CA SER A 228 9.68 11.62 -9.54
C SER A 228 9.86 13.09 -9.92
N ASN A 229 9.07 13.99 -9.31
CA ASN A 229 9.40 15.41 -9.37
C ASN A 229 10.61 15.69 -8.48
N ASP A 230 10.50 15.37 -7.19
CA ASP A 230 11.59 15.51 -6.24
C ASP A 230 12.02 14.15 -5.71
N LEU A 231 13.31 13.84 -5.78
CA LEU A 231 13.89 12.64 -5.16
C LEU A 231 14.95 13.05 -4.12
N ARG A 232 14.77 12.58 -2.89
CA ARG A 232 15.73 12.72 -1.80
C ARG A 232 16.21 11.33 -1.35
N LEU A 233 17.51 11.11 -1.51
CA LEU A 233 18.19 9.90 -1.11
C LEU A 233 19.08 10.22 0.08
N GLY A 234 18.81 9.58 1.20
CA GLY A 234 19.49 9.86 2.46
C GLY A 234 19.66 8.60 3.26
N SER A 235 20.01 8.76 4.53
CA SER A 235 20.00 7.67 5.51
C SER A 235 19.18 8.08 6.72
N ALA A 236 18.41 7.14 7.26
CA ALA A 236 17.70 7.28 8.53
C ALA A 236 18.66 7.08 9.72
N VAL A 237 19.83 6.47 9.49
CA VAL A 237 20.76 6.06 10.53
C VAL A 237 22.13 6.71 10.32
N ILE A 238 22.64 7.37 11.35
CA ILE A 238 23.98 7.97 11.36
C ILE A 238 25.03 6.86 11.12
N ASN A 239 26.03 7.13 10.28
CA ASN A 239 27.09 6.18 9.89
C ASN A 239 26.61 4.96 9.09
N ARG A 240 25.36 4.96 8.59
CA ARG A 240 24.91 3.99 7.58
C ARG A 240 24.99 4.62 6.19
N SER A 241 25.66 3.93 5.29
CA SER A 241 25.63 4.22 3.85
C SER A 241 24.52 3.41 3.19
N ASN A 242 23.77 4.04 2.29
CA ASN A 242 22.79 3.37 1.46
C ASN A 242 23.30 3.27 0.03
N GLN A 243 22.89 2.20 -0.65
CA GLN A 243 23.26 1.93 -2.02
C GLN A 243 22.12 2.27 -2.97
N VAL A 244 22.46 3.04 -4.01
CA VAL A 244 21.56 3.34 -5.11
C VAL A 244 22.17 2.70 -6.36
N ASN A 245 21.51 1.68 -6.89
CA ASN A 245 21.98 0.92 -8.04
C ASN A 245 20.97 1.07 -9.18
N VAL A 246 21.42 1.59 -10.32
CA VAL A 246 20.62 1.73 -11.54
C VAL A 246 21.41 1.04 -12.66
N ASN A 247 21.00 -0.17 -13.02
CA ASN A 247 21.78 -1.01 -13.94
C ASN A 247 20.90 -1.73 -14.98
N GLY A 248 21.52 -2.28 -16.01
CA GLY A 248 20.82 -3.02 -17.06
C GLY A 248 20.23 -2.13 -18.16
N GLN A 249 19.98 -2.74 -19.32
CA GLN A 249 19.50 -2.03 -20.50
C GLN A 249 18.07 -1.51 -20.29
N GLY A 250 17.81 -0.27 -20.71
CA GLY A 250 16.48 0.35 -20.64
C GLY A 250 16.05 0.79 -19.24
N THR A 251 16.85 0.52 -18.20
CA THR A 251 16.59 0.97 -16.83
C THR A 251 16.78 2.48 -16.72
N ARG A 252 15.89 3.18 -16.02
CA ARG A 252 15.94 4.63 -15.91
C ARG A 252 15.52 5.14 -14.54
N LEU A 253 16.34 6.01 -13.97
CA LEU A 253 15.96 6.93 -12.90
C LEU A 253 15.74 8.31 -13.53
N ASP A 254 14.50 8.79 -13.52
CA ASP A 254 14.09 9.99 -14.25
C ASP A 254 13.42 11.00 -13.32
N VAL A 255 14.21 11.95 -12.82
CA VAL A 255 13.78 12.87 -11.75
C VAL A 255 14.04 14.31 -12.13
N GLN A 256 13.15 15.23 -11.73
CA GLN A 256 13.34 16.66 -12.01
C GLN A 256 14.38 17.28 -11.08
N ALA A 257 14.33 16.92 -9.78
CA ALA A 257 15.31 17.33 -8.78
C ALA A 257 15.79 16.12 -7.97
N LEU A 258 17.11 16.04 -7.76
CA LEU A 258 17.76 15.00 -6.96
C LEU A 258 18.58 15.64 -5.84
N THR A 259 18.31 15.22 -4.60
CA THR A 259 19.14 15.53 -3.42
C THR A 259 19.72 14.23 -2.87
N VAL A 260 21.02 14.21 -2.59
CA VAL A 260 21.73 13.05 -2.02
C VAL A 260 22.46 13.48 -0.74
N GLY A 261 22.48 12.59 0.25
CA GLY A 261 23.23 12.81 1.50
C GLY A 261 22.44 13.57 2.57
N THR A 262 21.10 13.60 2.47
CA THR A 262 20.27 14.18 3.52
C THR A 262 20.26 13.27 4.75
N GLY A 263 20.92 13.69 5.83
CA GLY A 263 20.69 13.12 7.16
C GLY A 263 19.47 13.78 7.77
N VAL A 264 18.35 13.08 7.85
CA VAL A 264 17.21 13.51 8.67
C VAL A 264 17.15 12.55 9.85
N VAL A 265 17.68 13.00 10.99
CA VAL A 265 17.53 12.28 12.26
C VAL A 265 16.09 12.50 12.72
N ARG A 266 15.31 11.43 12.81
CA ARG A 266 14.02 11.45 13.53
C ARG A 266 14.28 11.31 15.02
#